data_AF-A0A8C7NZC8-F1
#
_entry.id   AF-A0A8C7NZC8-F1
#
_cell.length_a   1.000
_cell.length_b   1.000
_cell.length_c   1.000
_cell.angle_alpha   90.00
_cell.angle_beta   90.00
_cell.angle_gamma   90.00
#
_symmetry.space_group_name_H-M   'P 1'
#
loop_
_entity.id
_entity.type
_entity.pdbx_description
1 polymer ?
#
loop_
_entity_poly.entity_id
_entity_poly.type
_entity_poly.pdbx_seq_one_letter_code
_entity_poly.pdbx_strand_id
1 'polypeptide(L)'
;MHSSHFSPHQDTFHQPLTVQTHYNRLVDKISQPIYFNSTIKVDDFTGSLFNKHRHGIQEGRTQVDDMLDQNGSLKQIEINTIAPGGCGVSACTPDVHRDLDESKHVLNNNPSASLAKGLAKAWDLYGSERWVSSGPVSGWSIFGHRYIENELWNRRFDDVSKMGFLDENEALCVQMVVAIVYFRYGYIPQNYTERSWEARLMMERSLAVKCPDISTHLAGTKKVQQELGRPGVLERFFPGEPDVVDQIRATFAGLYTLDMKVTRLSMALAKPDQFVLKPQRGGGRAAYVWMDKIRPVHNYILERGTLLKLSTCICELCTFGAYVRYTHRQTCIFFHIVLRTKSDELSDGGVAAGVTVQDNPLFV
;
A
#
# COMPACT_ATOMS: atom_id res chain seq x y z
N MET A 1 16.12 -17.35 7.01
CA MET A 1 15.21 -16.96 8.10
C MET A 1 14.14 -18.02 8.20
N HIS A 2 13.72 -18.42 9.40
CA HIS A 2 12.55 -19.27 9.57
C HIS A 2 11.28 -18.40 9.47
N SER A 3 10.14 -18.99 9.09
CA SER A 3 8.85 -18.29 9.22
C SER A 3 8.65 -17.80 10.64
N SER A 4 8.31 -16.53 10.82
CA SER A 4 8.03 -16.01 12.17
C SER A 4 6.72 -16.58 12.72
N HIS A 5 6.76 -17.08 13.96
CA HIS A 5 5.58 -17.49 14.69
C HIS A 5 4.62 -16.31 14.81
N PHE A 6 3.49 -16.45 14.15
CA PHE A 6 2.38 -15.54 14.25
C PHE A 6 1.25 -16.35 14.87
N SER A 7 1.05 -16.24 16.19
CA SER A 7 -0.09 -16.81 16.91
C SER A 7 -1.14 -15.72 17.15
N PRO A 8 -1.95 -15.36 16.14
CA PRO A 8 -3.25 -14.77 16.41
C PRO A 8 -4.12 -15.84 17.07
N HIS A 9 -5.09 -15.44 17.89
CA HIS A 9 -6.23 -16.33 18.13
C HIS A 9 -6.83 -16.74 16.77
N GLN A 10 -7.39 -17.93 16.61
CA GLN A 10 -7.94 -18.37 15.30
C GLN A 10 -8.86 -17.32 14.64
N ASP A 11 -9.60 -16.55 15.44
CA ASP A 11 -10.47 -15.46 15.00
C ASP A 11 -9.72 -14.25 14.38
N THR A 12 -8.45 -14.03 14.73
CA THR A 12 -7.62 -12.92 14.20
C THR A 12 -6.94 -13.27 12.88
N PHE A 13 -7.02 -14.52 12.39
CA PHE A 13 -6.44 -14.93 11.10
C PHE A 13 -7.19 -14.36 9.88
N HIS A 14 -8.53 -14.40 9.92
CA HIS A 14 -9.37 -13.93 8.83
C HIS A 14 -9.68 -12.43 8.90
N GLN A 15 -9.42 -11.80 10.05
CA GLN A 15 -9.68 -10.38 10.27
C GLN A 15 -8.92 -9.47 9.28
N PRO A 16 -7.61 -9.63 9.02
CA PRO A 16 -6.90 -8.80 8.03
C PRO A 16 -7.48 -8.92 6.63
N LEU A 17 -7.84 -10.14 6.21
CA LEU A 17 -8.46 -10.41 4.90
C LEU A 17 -9.84 -9.75 4.78
N THR A 18 -10.66 -9.87 5.83
CA THR A 18 -11.99 -9.27 5.90
C THR A 18 -11.89 -7.75 5.86
N VAL A 19 -11.06 -7.18 6.72
CA VAL A 19 -10.88 -5.73 6.82
C VAL A 19 -10.23 -5.14 5.56
N GLN A 20 -9.38 -5.89 4.84
CA GLN A 20 -8.85 -5.44 3.55
C GLN A 20 -9.96 -5.22 2.50
N THR A 21 -11.04 -6.01 2.54
CA THR A 21 -12.22 -5.76 1.70
C THR A 21 -12.81 -4.39 1.98
N HIS A 22 -12.92 -4.05 3.27
CA HIS A 22 -13.43 -2.77 3.73
C HIS A 22 -12.50 -1.61 3.37
N TYR A 23 -11.19 -1.81 3.47
CA TYR A 23 -10.21 -0.81 3.04
C TYR A 23 -10.24 -0.53 1.54
N ASN A 24 -10.39 -1.54 0.69
CA ASN A 24 -10.54 -1.32 -0.76
C ASN A 24 -11.80 -0.49 -1.07
N ARG A 25 -12.91 -0.77 -0.38
CA ARG A 25 -14.14 0.04 -0.50
C ARG A 25 -13.94 1.45 0.02
N LEU A 26 -13.24 1.61 1.15
CA LEU A 26 -12.96 2.91 1.75
C LEU A 26 -12.10 3.77 0.81
N VAL A 27 -11.01 3.23 0.28
CA VAL A 27 -10.11 3.93 -0.64
C VAL A 27 -10.86 4.36 -1.91
N ASP A 28 -11.68 3.47 -2.50
CA ASP A 28 -12.51 3.82 -3.66
C ASP A 28 -13.55 4.91 -3.34
N LYS A 29 -14.18 4.86 -2.16
CA LYS A 29 -15.15 5.89 -1.74
C LYS A 29 -14.48 7.25 -1.46
N ILE A 30 -13.28 7.25 -0.90
CA ILE A 30 -12.48 8.48 -0.68
C ILE A 30 -12.05 9.08 -2.00
N SER A 31 -11.61 8.25 -2.96
CA SER A 31 -11.10 8.73 -4.25
C SER A 31 -12.19 9.30 -5.17
N GLN A 32 -13.48 9.12 -4.82
CA GLN A 32 -14.59 9.71 -5.56
C GLN A 32 -14.63 11.25 -5.42
N PRO A 33 -14.84 12.00 -6.52
CA PRO A 33 -14.74 13.46 -6.53
C PRO A 33 -15.59 14.19 -5.47
N ILE A 34 -16.78 13.66 -5.17
CA ILE A 34 -17.74 14.25 -4.22
C ILE A 34 -17.16 14.32 -2.80
N TYR A 35 -16.42 13.30 -2.39
CA TYR A 35 -15.87 13.19 -1.04
C TYR A 35 -14.47 13.76 -0.93
N PHE A 36 -13.67 13.63 -1.99
CA PHE A 36 -12.30 14.08 -1.98
C PHE A 36 -12.19 15.61 -1.80
N ASN A 37 -13.03 16.39 -2.49
CA ASN A 37 -13.00 17.87 -2.47
C ASN A 37 -13.40 18.49 -1.13
N SER A 38 -14.19 17.80 -0.31
CA SER A 38 -14.73 18.34 0.93
C SER A 38 -13.88 18.04 2.17
N THR A 39 -12.86 17.18 2.03
CA THR A 39 -12.27 16.50 3.20
C THR A 39 -10.83 16.92 3.52
N ILE A 40 -10.02 17.46 2.57
CA ILE A 40 -8.56 17.52 2.78
C ILE A 40 -7.95 18.88 2.39
N LYS A 41 -7.28 19.54 3.35
CA LYS A 41 -6.24 20.55 3.05
C LYS A 41 -4.95 19.82 2.71
N VAL A 42 -4.44 20.04 1.50
CA VAL A 42 -3.26 19.35 0.95
C VAL A 42 -2.02 20.26 1.00
N ASP A 43 -0.83 19.68 1.21
CA ASP A 43 0.46 20.40 1.10
C ASP A 43 0.82 20.70 -0.36
N ASP A 44 1.87 21.50 -0.64
CA ASP A 44 2.16 21.98 -2.01
C ASP A 44 2.41 20.87 -3.05
N PHE A 45 3.05 19.76 -2.67
CA PHE A 45 3.25 18.61 -3.55
C PHE A 45 1.91 17.92 -3.84
N THR A 46 1.15 17.67 -2.78
CA THR A 46 -0.19 17.06 -2.81
C THR A 46 -1.22 17.97 -3.51
N GLY A 47 -1.08 19.30 -3.42
CA GLY A 47 -1.90 20.31 -4.06
C GLY A 47 -1.58 20.49 -5.54
N SER A 48 -0.32 20.35 -5.92
CA SER A 48 0.10 20.31 -7.33
C SER A 48 -0.47 19.10 -8.06
N LEU A 49 -0.60 17.96 -7.37
CA LEU A 49 -1.30 16.76 -7.85
C LEU A 49 -2.82 16.99 -7.98
N PHE A 50 -3.43 17.70 -7.02
CA PHE A 50 -4.88 17.94 -6.94
C PHE A 50 -5.42 18.91 -8.00
N ASN A 51 -4.72 20.03 -8.25
CA ASN A 51 -5.18 21.11 -9.13
C ASN A 51 -5.28 20.74 -10.63
N LYS A 52 -5.01 19.47 -10.98
CA LYS A 52 -4.81 19.00 -12.35
C LYS A 52 -5.73 17.84 -12.77
N HIS A 53 -6.70 17.43 -11.94
CA HIS A 53 -7.54 16.26 -12.18
C HIS A 53 -8.82 16.53 -13.02
N ARG A 54 -9.17 15.60 -13.92
CA ARG A 54 -10.50 15.45 -14.55
C ARG A 54 -10.82 13.95 -14.78
N HIS A 55 -12.10 13.61 -14.92
CA HIS A 55 -12.71 12.29 -14.71
C HIS A 55 -12.35 11.19 -15.75
N GLY A 56 -12.39 9.91 -15.33
CA GLY A 56 -12.22 8.72 -16.18
C GLY A 56 -12.49 7.38 -15.43
N ILE A 57 -12.23 6.24 -16.08
CA ILE A 57 -12.30 4.87 -15.50
C ILE A 57 -11.18 4.68 -14.46
N GLN A 58 -11.46 3.99 -13.34
CA GLN A 58 -10.57 3.90 -12.17
C GLN A 58 -10.23 2.44 -11.79
N GLU A 59 -8.93 2.15 -11.63
CA GLU A 59 -8.41 0.95 -10.96
C GLU A 59 -7.58 1.40 -9.76
N GLY A 60 -7.70 0.69 -8.64
CA GLY A 60 -6.92 0.99 -7.46
C GLY A 60 -6.26 -0.25 -6.88
N ARG A 61 -5.08 -0.02 -6.32
CA ARG A 61 -4.37 -0.99 -5.49
C ARG A 61 -4.25 -0.43 -4.11
N THR A 62 -4.30 -1.30 -3.13
CA THR A 62 -4.19 -0.92 -1.75
C THR A 62 -3.44 -2.02 -1.02
N GLN A 63 -2.35 -1.68 -0.38
CA GLN A 63 -1.71 -2.53 0.61
C GLN A 63 -1.96 -1.87 1.96
N VAL A 64 -2.56 -2.61 2.90
CA VAL A 64 -2.68 -2.15 4.28
C VAL A 64 -1.63 -2.87 5.09
N ASP A 65 -0.77 -2.10 5.74
CA ASP A 65 0.25 -2.65 6.63
C ASP A 65 -0.27 -2.52 8.05
N ASP A 66 -0.47 -3.67 8.71
CA ASP A 66 -0.91 -3.80 10.09
C ASP A 66 0.23 -4.37 10.95
N MET A 67 0.16 -4.13 12.25
CA MET A 67 0.94 -4.88 13.24
C MET A 67 0.04 -5.31 14.39
N LEU A 68 0.45 -6.34 15.13
CA LEU A 68 -0.25 -6.73 16.36
C LEU A 68 0.24 -5.89 17.54
N ASP A 69 -0.69 -5.31 18.30
CA ASP A 69 -0.35 -4.72 19.59
C ASP A 69 -0.05 -5.80 20.66
N GLN A 70 0.27 -5.38 21.88
CA GLN A 70 0.59 -6.31 22.98
C GLN A 70 -0.56 -7.27 23.34
N ASN A 71 -1.80 -6.88 23.02
CA ASN A 71 -3.00 -7.67 23.26
C ASN A 71 -3.35 -8.58 22.08
N GLY A 72 -2.52 -8.60 21.03
CA GLY A 72 -2.79 -9.38 19.82
C GLY A 72 -3.86 -8.76 18.92
N SER A 73 -4.19 -7.48 19.08
CA SER A 73 -5.13 -6.79 18.20
C SER A 73 -4.41 -6.18 16.98
N LEU A 74 -5.02 -6.31 15.80
CA LEU A 74 -4.50 -5.67 14.58
C LEU A 74 -4.57 -4.15 14.69
N LYS A 75 -3.47 -3.50 14.36
CA LYS A 75 -3.33 -2.05 14.32
C LYS A 75 -2.66 -1.62 13.02
N GLN A 76 -3.42 -0.89 12.20
CA GLN A 76 -2.96 -0.31 10.97
C GLN A 76 -1.83 0.69 11.22
N ILE A 77 -0.73 0.45 10.52
CA ILE A 77 0.39 1.36 10.35
C ILE A 77 0.11 2.32 9.21
N GLU A 78 -0.28 1.78 8.05
CA GLU A 78 -0.42 2.57 6.83
C GLU A 78 -1.29 1.93 5.75
N ILE A 79 -1.76 2.79 4.85
CA ILE A 79 -2.45 2.41 3.62
C ILE A 79 -1.58 2.87 2.44
N ASN A 80 -0.95 1.92 1.77
CA ASN A 80 -0.14 2.14 0.58
C ASN A 80 -1.02 1.99 -0.67
N THR A 81 -1.37 3.11 -1.33
CA THR A 81 -2.21 3.09 -2.54
C THR A 81 -1.43 3.24 -3.84
N ILE A 82 -0.16 3.65 -3.79
CA ILE A 82 0.73 3.79 -4.95
C ILE A 82 1.97 2.91 -4.79
N ALA A 83 2.36 2.23 -5.86
CA ALA A 83 3.59 1.45 -5.96
C ALA A 83 3.90 0.52 -4.75
N PRO A 84 2.92 -0.21 -4.17
CA PRO A 84 3.19 -1.06 -3.02
C PRO A 84 4.24 -2.13 -3.38
N GLY A 85 5.25 -2.26 -2.53
CA GLY A 85 6.42 -3.13 -2.75
C GLY A 85 6.25 -4.52 -2.17
N GLY A 86 7.05 -5.49 -2.60
CA GLY A 86 7.10 -6.84 -1.98
C GLY A 86 6.26 -7.92 -2.67
N CYS A 87 5.23 -7.58 -3.46
CA CYS A 87 4.33 -8.56 -4.10
C CYS A 87 5.03 -9.74 -4.80
N GLY A 88 6.02 -9.44 -5.66
CA GLY A 88 6.67 -10.48 -6.47
C GLY A 88 7.63 -11.36 -5.68
N VAL A 89 8.39 -10.79 -4.74
CA VAL A 89 9.34 -11.55 -3.92
C VAL A 89 8.60 -12.44 -2.93
N SER A 90 7.44 -11.98 -2.42
CA SER A 90 6.59 -12.74 -1.50
C SER A 90 6.03 -14.03 -2.09
N ALA A 91 5.99 -14.17 -3.42
CA ALA A 91 5.47 -15.37 -4.07
C ALA A 91 6.43 -16.57 -3.96
N CYS A 92 7.72 -16.32 -3.75
CA CYS A 92 8.76 -17.36 -3.72
C CYS A 92 9.23 -17.71 -2.30
N THR A 93 9.00 -16.83 -1.31
CA THR A 93 9.45 -17.10 0.06
C THR A 93 8.73 -18.26 0.76
N PRO A 94 7.46 -18.61 0.45
CA PRO A 94 6.84 -19.80 1.02
C PRO A 94 7.60 -21.10 0.72
N ASP A 95 8.12 -21.24 -0.51
CA ASP A 95 8.91 -22.42 -0.90
C ASP A 95 10.20 -22.52 -0.09
N VAL A 96 10.93 -21.41 0.03
CA VAL A 96 12.15 -21.33 0.84
C VAL A 96 11.87 -21.69 2.30
N HIS A 97 10.77 -21.23 2.87
CA HIS A 97 10.44 -21.53 4.26
C HIS A 97 9.96 -22.98 4.45
N ARG A 98 9.27 -23.57 3.46
CA ARG A 98 8.89 -24.99 3.51
C ARG A 98 10.09 -25.93 3.44
N ASP A 99 11.11 -25.56 2.68
CA ASP A 99 12.35 -26.35 2.61
C ASP A 99 13.11 -26.34 3.95
N LEU A 100 12.86 -25.33 4.80
CA LEU A 100 13.49 -25.17 6.12
C LEU A 100 12.61 -25.63 7.29
N ASP A 101 11.31 -25.85 7.07
CA ASP A 101 10.32 -26.13 8.12
C ASP A 101 9.54 -27.42 7.80
N GLU A 102 9.80 -28.47 8.59
CA GLU A 102 9.17 -29.79 8.45
C GLU A 102 7.65 -29.79 8.73
N SER A 103 7.13 -28.73 9.38
CA SER A 103 5.74 -28.66 9.84
C SER A 103 4.69 -28.39 8.74
N LYS A 104 5.12 -28.00 7.52
CA LYS A 104 4.26 -27.75 6.34
C LYS A 104 3.12 -26.72 6.53
N HIS A 105 3.10 -25.94 7.61
CA HIS A 105 2.03 -24.98 7.89
C HIS A 105 2.22 -23.60 7.23
N VAL A 106 3.25 -23.43 6.40
CA VAL A 106 3.47 -22.19 5.62
C VAL A 106 2.45 -22.08 4.49
N LEU A 107 1.64 -21.03 4.52
CA LEU A 107 0.60 -20.79 3.51
C LEU A 107 1.18 -20.55 2.12
N ASN A 108 0.47 -21.04 1.10
CA ASN A 108 0.70 -20.60 -0.27
C ASN A 108 0.31 -19.13 -0.40
N ASN A 109 1.21 -18.35 -0.98
CA ASN A 109 1.03 -16.92 -1.16
C ASN A 109 1.50 -16.53 -2.55
N ASN A 110 0.66 -15.86 -3.34
CA ASN A 110 1.07 -15.36 -4.66
C ASN A 110 0.39 -14.02 -4.97
N PRO A 111 0.83 -12.94 -4.30
CA PRO A 111 0.29 -11.60 -4.53
C PRO A 111 0.51 -11.13 -5.96
N SER A 112 1.63 -11.49 -6.60
CA SER A 112 1.93 -11.13 -8.00
C SER A 112 0.88 -11.63 -8.98
N ALA A 113 0.49 -12.91 -8.92
CA ALA A 113 -0.50 -13.47 -9.85
C ALA A 113 -1.87 -12.82 -9.67
N SER A 114 -2.24 -12.52 -8.41
CA SER A 114 -3.49 -11.84 -8.12
C SER A 114 -3.50 -10.39 -8.57
N LEU A 115 -2.36 -9.72 -8.46
CA LEU A 115 -2.18 -8.38 -8.98
C LEU A 115 -2.26 -8.33 -10.50
N ALA A 116 -1.64 -9.32 -11.17
CA ALA A 116 -1.72 -9.49 -12.61
C ALA A 116 -3.17 -9.75 -13.06
N LYS A 117 -3.95 -10.54 -12.31
CA LYS A 117 -5.39 -10.73 -12.58
C LYS A 117 -6.21 -9.44 -12.47
N GLY A 118 -5.91 -8.57 -11.48
CA GLY A 118 -6.54 -7.26 -11.37
C GLY A 118 -6.26 -6.38 -12.59
N LEU A 119 -4.99 -6.34 -13.00
CA LEU A 119 -4.55 -5.66 -14.23
C LEU A 119 -5.21 -6.21 -15.48
N ALA A 120 -5.23 -7.53 -15.64
CA ALA A 120 -5.87 -8.19 -16.77
C ALA A 120 -7.36 -7.85 -16.81
N LYS A 121 -8.05 -7.83 -15.65
CA LYS A 121 -9.46 -7.46 -15.59
C LYS A 121 -9.70 -6.00 -15.99
N ALA A 122 -8.84 -5.08 -15.57
CA ALA A 122 -8.92 -3.68 -15.98
C ALA A 122 -8.66 -3.51 -17.48
N TRP A 123 -7.72 -4.29 -18.03
CA TRP A 123 -7.40 -4.33 -19.45
C TRP A 123 -8.58 -4.86 -20.27
N ASP A 124 -9.18 -5.97 -19.85
CA ASP A 124 -10.39 -6.53 -20.48
C ASP A 124 -11.53 -5.50 -20.54
N LEU A 125 -11.72 -4.75 -19.46
CA LEU A 125 -12.77 -3.73 -19.36
C LEU A 125 -12.47 -2.48 -20.20
N TYR A 126 -11.19 -2.18 -20.43
CA TYR A 126 -10.80 -1.11 -21.35
C TYR A 126 -11.11 -1.48 -22.81
N GLY A 127 -11.09 -2.77 -23.15
CA GLY A 127 -11.53 -3.27 -24.47
C GLY A 127 -10.54 -3.02 -25.62
N SER A 128 -9.25 -2.84 -25.30
CA SER A 128 -8.18 -2.71 -26.29
C SER A 128 -7.40 -4.02 -26.39
N GLU A 129 -6.91 -4.35 -27.59
CA GLU A 129 -5.99 -5.47 -27.77
C GLU A 129 -4.61 -5.25 -27.11
N ARG A 130 -4.30 -4.05 -26.56
CA ARG A 130 -2.89 -3.71 -26.22
C ARG A 130 -2.65 -2.76 -25.03
N TRP A 131 -1.56 -3.11 -24.32
CA TRP A 131 -0.53 -2.32 -23.58
C TRP A 131 -0.74 -1.87 -22.12
N VAL A 132 0.34 -2.03 -21.33
CA VAL A 132 0.53 -1.54 -19.95
C VAL A 132 1.84 -0.71 -19.85
N SER A 133 1.78 0.49 -19.26
CA SER A 133 2.97 1.28 -18.86
C SER A 133 3.39 0.90 -17.47
N SER A 134 4.68 0.71 -17.23
CA SER A 134 5.24 0.72 -15.87
C SER A 134 6.25 1.84 -15.67
N GLY A 135 6.23 2.46 -14.48
CA GLY A 135 7.30 3.35 -13.99
C GLY A 135 8.68 2.67 -14.00
N PRO A 136 9.81 3.39 -14.12
CA PRO A 136 11.12 2.80 -13.89
C PRO A 136 11.18 2.21 -12.47
N VAL A 137 11.66 0.97 -12.37
CA VAL A 137 11.95 0.30 -11.10
C VAL A 137 13.46 0.13 -10.99
N SER A 138 14.05 0.61 -9.90
CA SER A 138 15.49 0.54 -9.64
C SER A 138 15.82 -0.42 -8.49
N GLY A 139 17.10 -0.82 -8.42
CA GLY A 139 17.63 -1.67 -7.35
C GLY A 139 17.02 -3.07 -7.29
N TRP A 140 17.01 -3.67 -6.09
CA TRP A 140 16.51 -5.04 -5.84
C TRP A 140 15.02 -5.21 -6.14
N SER A 141 14.25 -4.12 -6.14
CA SER A 141 12.81 -4.13 -6.45
C SER A 141 12.50 -4.53 -7.89
N ILE A 142 13.48 -4.51 -8.81
CA ILE A 142 13.29 -4.90 -10.21
C ILE A 142 12.86 -6.37 -10.34
N PHE A 143 13.37 -7.26 -9.50
CA PHE A 143 13.02 -8.69 -9.56
C PHE A 143 11.55 -8.90 -9.20
N GLY A 144 11.09 -8.29 -8.11
CA GLY A 144 9.68 -8.32 -7.72
C GLY A 144 8.74 -7.68 -8.75
N HIS A 145 9.23 -6.69 -9.50
CA HIS A 145 8.47 -6.11 -10.61
C HIS A 145 8.38 -7.06 -11.80
N ARG A 146 9.50 -7.68 -12.20
CA ARG A 146 9.55 -8.65 -13.31
C ARG A 146 8.61 -9.83 -13.13
N TYR A 147 8.28 -10.25 -11.91
CA TYR A 147 7.23 -11.26 -11.70
C TYR A 147 5.86 -10.80 -12.21
N ILE A 148 5.53 -9.51 -12.07
CA ILE A 148 4.29 -8.94 -12.59
C ILE A 148 4.42 -8.68 -14.11
N GLU A 149 5.60 -8.30 -14.60
CA GLU A 149 5.86 -8.11 -16.04
C GLU A 149 5.95 -9.43 -16.82
N ASN A 150 6.42 -10.52 -16.24
CA ASN A 150 6.43 -11.82 -16.93
C ASN A 150 5.00 -12.31 -17.17
N GLU A 151 4.06 -11.88 -16.33
CA GLU A 151 2.63 -12.06 -16.53
C GLU A 151 2.03 -11.03 -17.53
N LEU A 152 2.76 -9.95 -17.88
CA LEU A 152 2.26 -8.79 -18.62
C LEU A 152 3.30 -8.13 -19.57
N TRP A 153 3.03 -8.07 -20.87
CA TRP A 153 3.95 -7.49 -21.87
C TRP A 153 4.11 -5.94 -21.76
N ASN A 154 5.31 -5.38 -21.47
CA ASN A 154 5.48 -3.99 -20.95
C ASN A 154 6.47 -3.01 -21.67
N ARG A 155 6.29 -1.68 -21.46
CA ARG A 155 7.23 -0.54 -21.73
C ARG A 155 7.28 0.52 -20.60
N ARG A 156 8.26 1.47 -20.62
CA ARG A 156 8.66 2.31 -19.46
C ARG A 156 8.06 3.74 -19.44
N PHE A 157 7.88 4.32 -18.25
CA PHE A 157 7.38 5.69 -18.02
C PHE A 157 8.22 6.81 -18.66
N ASP A 158 9.55 6.64 -18.75
CA ASP A 158 10.42 7.60 -19.45
C ASP A 158 10.06 7.72 -20.93
N ASP A 159 9.50 6.67 -21.52
CA ASP A 159 9.04 6.66 -22.91
C ASP A 159 7.82 7.58 -23.08
N VAL A 160 6.91 7.61 -22.09
CA VAL A 160 5.76 8.52 -22.08
C VAL A 160 6.23 9.97 -21.99
N SER A 161 7.22 10.27 -21.14
CA SER A 161 7.74 11.65 -21.02
C SER A 161 8.44 12.14 -22.30
N LYS A 162 9.02 11.24 -23.10
CA LYS A 162 9.78 11.59 -24.31
C LYS A 162 8.95 11.56 -25.59
N MET A 163 8.00 10.64 -25.66
CA MET A 163 7.29 10.28 -26.90
C MET A 163 5.77 10.18 -26.74
N GLY A 164 5.25 10.36 -25.53
CA GLY A 164 3.83 10.24 -25.25
C GLY A 164 3.02 11.40 -25.83
N PHE A 165 1.82 11.08 -26.33
CA PHE A 165 0.82 12.07 -26.71
C PHE A 165 -0.60 11.51 -26.49
N LEU A 166 -1.61 12.39 -26.50
CA LEU A 166 -3.02 11.99 -26.54
C LEU A 166 -3.51 12.11 -27.99
N ASP A 167 -4.22 11.09 -28.48
CA ASP A 167 -4.90 11.17 -29.77
C ASP A 167 -6.18 12.03 -29.69
N GLU A 168 -6.92 12.10 -30.80
CA GLU A 168 -8.19 12.83 -30.91
C GLU A 168 -9.31 12.33 -29.97
N ASN A 169 -9.17 11.10 -29.46
CA ASN A 169 -10.10 10.48 -28.51
C ASN A 169 -9.56 10.50 -27.07
N GLU A 170 -8.51 11.27 -26.79
CA GLU A 170 -7.82 11.31 -25.50
C GLU A 170 -7.18 9.97 -25.08
N ALA A 171 -6.95 9.05 -26.03
CA ALA A 171 -6.22 7.83 -25.77
C ALA A 171 -4.72 8.13 -25.67
N LEU A 172 -4.07 7.66 -24.60
CA LEU A 172 -2.63 7.81 -24.44
C LEU A 172 -1.91 6.93 -25.47
N CYS A 173 -0.92 7.49 -26.15
CA CYS A 173 -0.15 6.82 -27.18
C CYS A 173 1.35 6.98 -26.94
N VAL A 174 2.07 5.85 -26.91
CA VAL A 174 3.55 5.79 -26.94
C VAL A 174 3.94 4.77 -28.01
N GLN A 175 4.10 5.22 -29.25
CA GLN A 175 4.17 4.37 -30.46
C GLN A 175 2.90 3.54 -30.75
N MET A 176 2.15 3.15 -29.72
CA MET A 176 0.84 2.50 -29.78
C MET A 176 -0.06 3.02 -28.64
N VAL A 177 -1.36 2.72 -28.73
CA VAL A 177 -2.34 3.02 -27.67
C VAL A 177 -2.00 2.29 -26.37
N VAL A 178 -2.23 3.00 -25.27
CA VAL A 178 -2.01 2.62 -23.90
C VAL A 178 -3.33 2.32 -23.22
N ALA A 179 -3.53 1.08 -22.74
CA ALA A 179 -4.73 0.72 -21.99
C ALA A 179 -4.57 0.93 -20.48
N ILE A 180 -3.40 0.62 -19.91
CA ILE A 180 -3.14 0.75 -18.47
C ILE A 180 -1.87 1.56 -18.20
N VAL A 181 -1.91 2.43 -17.19
CA VAL A 181 -0.75 3.08 -16.58
C VAL A 181 -0.56 2.54 -15.16
N TYR A 182 0.40 1.65 -14.98
CA TYR A 182 0.75 1.06 -13.68
C TYR A 182 1.91 1.81 -13.03
N PHE A 183 1.62 2.61 -12.01
CA PHE A 183 2.63 3.42 -11.34
C PHE A 183 3.49 2.57 -10.39
N ARG A 184 4.80 2.56 -10.67
CA ARG A 184 5.88 2.08 -9.79
C ARG A 184 6.89 3.16 -9.43
N TYR A 185 6.57 4.38 -9.81
CA TYR A 185 7.38 5.58 -9.72
C TYR A 185 6.45 6.78 -9.51
N GLY A 186 6.96 7.90 -9.01
CA GLY A 186 6.16 9.12 -8.81
C GLY A 186 5.40 9.16 -7.48
N TYR A 187 5.87 8.44 -6.46
CA TYR A 187 5.32 8.49 -5.10
C TYR A 187 6.14 9.36 -4.14
N ILE A 188 7.30 9.88 -4.58
CA ILE A 188 8.11 10.85 -3.82
C ILE A 188 8.39 12.10 -4.67
N PRO A 189 8.56 13.29 -4.06
CA PRO A 189 8.81 14.54 -4.78
C PRO A 189 10.05 14.50 -5.70
N GLN A 190 11.10 13.78 -5.30
CA GLN A 190 12.34 13.63 -6.06
C GLN A 190 12.15 12.92 -7.41
N ASN A 191 10.99 12.30 -7.63
CA ASN A 191 10.63 11.70 -8.90
C ASN A 191 10.12 12.72 -9.94
N TYR A 192 9.96 13.99 -9.54
CA TYR A 192 9.31 14.99 -10.38
C TYR A 192 10.22 16.17 -10.74
N THR A 193 10.61 16.19 -12.01
CA THR A 193 10.95 17.39 -12.82
C THR A 193 9.70 18.00 -13.46
N GLU A 194 9.80 19.19 -14.05
CA GLU A 194 8.70 19.82 -14.81
C GLU A 194 8.15 18.90 -15.92
N ARG A 195 9.03 18.26 -16.70
CA ARG A 195 8.61 17.32 -17.76
C ARG A 195 7.87 16.10 -17.22
N SER A 196 8.31 15.55 -16.10
CA SER A 196 7.59 14.43 -15.47
C SER A 196 6.26 14.85 -14.85
N TRP A 197 6.10 16.12 -14.45
CA TRP A 197 4.79 16.66 -14.07
C TRP A 197 3.84 16.73 -15.26
N GLU A 198 4.33 17.15 -16.43
CA GLU A 198 3.55 17.16 -17.67
C GLU A 198 3.19 15.73 -18.11
N ALA A 199 4.14 14.80 -18.03
CA ALA A 199 3.89 13.39 -18.34
C ALA A 199 2.84 12.78 -17.40
N ARG A 200 2.95 13.02 -16.08
CA ARG A 200 1.94 12.59 -15.12
C ARG A 200 0.57 13.17 -15.45
N LEU A 201 0.49 14.46 -15.78
CA LEU A 201 -0.75 15.12 -16.16
C LEU A 201 -1.36 14.50 -17.43
N MET A 202 -0.54 14.21 -18.44
CA MET A 202 -0.98 13.57 -19.67
C MET A 202 -1.55 12.18 -19.40
N MET A 203 -0.87 11.37 -18.58
CA MET A 203 -1.36 10.05 -18.16
C MET A 203 -2.72 10.17 -17.46
N GLU A 204 -2.84 11.06 -16.48
CA GLU A 204 -4.10 11.24 -15.73
C GLU A 204 -5.27 11.71 -16.60
N ARG A 205 -5.01 12.59 -17.58
CA ARG A 205 -6.02 13.07 -18.54
C ARG A 205 -6.45 12.02 -19.56
N SER A 206 -5.61 11.03 -19.82
CA SER A 206 -5.92 10.01 -20.81
C SER A 206 -7.06 9.08 -20.38
N LEU A 207 -7.66 8.41 -21.37
CA LEU A 207 -8.64 7.35 -21.14
C LEU A 207 -8.05 6.10 -20.47
N ALA A 208 -6.73 5.92 -20.49
CA ALA A 208 -6.07 4.76 -19.92
C ALA A 208 -6.51 4.52 -18.46
N VAL A 209 -6.56 3.27 -18.04
CA VAL A 209 -6.81 2.92 -16.65
C VAL A 209 -5.54 3.24 -15.85
N LYS A 210 -5.66 4.11 -14.84
CA LYS A 210 -4.54 4.43 -13.96
C LYS A 210 -4.57 3.49 -12.77
N CYS A 211 -3.41 3.01 -12.35
CA CYS A 211 -3.26 2.19 -11.16
C CYS A 211 -2.09 2.68 -10.29
N PRO A 212 -2.34 3.53 -9.27
CA PRO A 212 -3.62 4.21 -9.00
C PRO A 212 -3.81 5.47 -9.87
N ASP A 213 -5.05 5.93 -10.02
CA ASP A 213 -5.33 7.32 -10.40
C ASP A 213 -4.90 8.31 -9.31
N ILE A 214 -4.94 9.61 -9.62
CA ILE A 214 -4.44 10.60 -8.68
C ILE A 214 -5.25 10.68 -7.37
N SER A 215 -6.57 10.57 -7.41
CA SER A 215 -7.41 10.64 -6.21
C SER A 215 -7.15 9.45 -5.28
N THR A 216 -6.93 8.27 -5.86
CA THR A 216 -6.58 7.03 -5.16
C THR A 216 -5.16 7.12 -4.58
N HIS A 217 -4.20 7.71 -5.31
CA HIS A 217 -2.88 8.02 -4.75
C HIS A 217 -3.00 8.93 -3.52
N LEU A 218 -3.82 9.98 -3.60
CA LEU A 218 -4.00 10.92 -2.49
C LEU A 218 -4.76 10.31 -1.29
N ALA A 219 -5.65 9.35 -1.53
CA ALA A 219 -6.35 8.61 -0.47
C ALA A 219 -5.41 7.81 0.43
N GLY A 220 -4.21 7.43 -0.05
CA GLY A 220 -3.18 6.76 0.73
C GLY A 220 -2.30 7.71 1.57
N THR A 221 -2.54 9.02 1.53
CA THR A 221 -1.74 9.96 2.31
C THR A 221 -2.00 9.80 3.81
N LYS A 222 -0.95 10.00 4.59
CA LYS A 222 -1.01 9.96 6.06
C LYS A 222 -1.98 11.00 6.63
N LYS A 223 -2.17 12.11 5.91
CA LYS A 223 -3.16 13.13 6.26
C LYS A 223 -4.59 12.59 6.16
N VAL A 224 -4.91 11.84 5.10
CA VAL A 224 -6.20 11.17 4.96
C VAL A 224 -6.39 10.14 6.06
N GLN A 225 -5.38 9.30 6.30
CA GLN A 225 -5.40 8.31 7.38
C GLN A 225 -5.70 8.96 8.75
N GLN A 226 -5.09 10.12 9.04
CA GLN A 226 -5.32 10.87 10.27
C GLN A 226 -6.72 11.51 10.35
N GLU A 227 -7.27 12.02 9.24
CA GLU A 227 -8.63 12.57 9.22
C GLU A 227 -9.69 11.48 9.39
N LEU A 228 -9.47 10.28 8.85
CA LEU A 228 -10.37 9.12 9.03
C LEU A 228 -10.53 8.72 10.50
N GLY A 229 -9.53 8.98 11.34
CA GLY A 229 -9.59 8.74 12.78
C GLY A 229 -10.52 9.68 13.56
N ARG A 230 -11.04 10.75 12.95
CA ARG A 230 -11.93 11.71 13.63
C ARG A 230 -13.35 11.14 13.74
N PRO A 231 -14.04 11.33 14.88
CA PRO A 231 -15.43 10.89 15.03
C PRO A 231 -16.34 11.43 13.91
N GLY A 232 -17.15 10.55 13.33
CA GLY A 232 -18.11 10.92 12.29
C GLY A 232 -17.53 11.11 10.89
N VAL A 233 -16.22 10.93 10.67
CA VAL A 233 -15.62 10.99 9.32
C VAL A 233 -15.76 9.66 8.60
N LEU A 234 -15.37 8.55 9.25
CA LEU A 234 -15.44 7.21 8.66
C LEU A 234 -16.90 6.81 8.33
N GLU A 235 -17.85 7.17 9.17
CA GLU A 235 -19.29 6.92 9.01
C GLU A 235 -19.85 7.52 7.71
N ARG A 236 -19.30 8.65 7.23
CA ARG A 236 -19.75 9.30 6.00
C ARG A 236 -19.52 8.43 4.77
N PHE A 237 -18.50 7.56 4.81
CA PHE A 237 -18.18 6.66 3.72
C PHE A 237 -19.02 5.37 3.76
N PHE A 238 -19.53 5.00 4.94
CA PHE A 238 -20.27 3.75 5.17
C PHE A 238 -21.65 4.01 5.81
N PRO A 239 -22.52 4.82 5.17
CA PRO A 239 -23.85 5.09 5.71
C PRO A 239 -24.67 3.80 5.81
N GLY A 240 -25.18 3.48 6.99
CA GLY A 240 -25.96 2.26 7.24
C GLY A 240 -25.14 0.98 7.38
N GLU A 241 -23.80 1.06 7.44
CA GLU A 241 -22.91 -0.10 7.64
C GLU A 241 -22.05 0.09 8.91
N PRO A 242 -22.65 0.18 10.11
CA PRO A 242 -21.91 0.43 11.36
C PRO A 242 -20.87 -0.67 11.66
N ASP A 243 -21.15 -1.93 11.35
CA ASP A 243 -20.22 -3.03 11.57
C ASP A 243 -18.93 -2.90 10.75
N VAL A 244 -19.02 -2.33 9.54
CA VAL A 244 -17.85 -2.05 8.68
C VAL A 244 -17.02 -0.92 9.27
N VAL A 245 -17.69 0.13 9.77
CA VAL A 245 -17.05 1.25 10.46
C VAL A 245 -16.31 0.76 11.69
N ASP A 246 -16.94 -0.09 12.51
CA ASP A 246 -16.36 -0.61 13.75
C ASP A 246 -15.18 -1.54 13.47
N GLN A 247 -15.27 -2.39 12.44
CA GLN A 247 -14.15 -3.25 12.03
C GLN A 247 -12.93 -2.46 11.53
N ILE A 248 -13.14 -1.44 10.68
CA ILE A 248 -12.04 -0.56 10.25
C ILE A 248 -11.47 0.19 11.47
N ARG A 249 -12.33 0.79 12.30
CA ARG A 249 -11.94 1.59 13.47
C ARG A 249 -11.18 0.77 14.51
N ALA A 250 -11.51 -0.50 14.68
CA ALA A 250 -10.80 -1.41 15.57
C ALA A 250 -9.31 -1.54 15.19
N THR A 251 -9.00 -1.39 13.89
CA THR A 251 -7.61 -1.39 13.40
C THR A 251 -6.89 -0.06 13.57
N PHE A 252 -7.56 1.05 13.91
CA PHE A 252 -6.83 2.31 14.07
C PHE A 252 -5.91 2.27 15.29
N ALA A 253 -4.63 2.51 15.05
CA ALA A 253 -3.73 2.98 16.09
C ALA A 253 -4.11 4.43 16.47
N GLY A 254 -3.72 4.88 17.66
CA GLY A 254 -3.94 6.26 18.06
C GLY A 254 -3.17 7.26 17.18
N LEU A 255 -3.79 7.82 16.15
CA LEU A 255 -3.18 8.83 15.29
C LEU A 255 -3.39 10.23 15.90
N TYR A 256 -2.34 10.83 16.46
CA TYR A 256 -2.40 12.16 17.09
C TYR A 256 -1.60 13.17 16.27
N THR A 257 -2.07 14.42 16.19
CA THR A 257 -1.23 15.53 15.71
C THR A 257 -0.41 16.08 16.89
N LEU A 258 0.76 16.67 16.63
CA LEU A 258 1.55 17.37 17.65
C LEU A 258 0.75 18.48 18.35
N ASP A 259 -0.23 19.04 17.64
CA ASP A 259 -1.12 20.09 18.14
C ASP A 259 -2.12 19.56 19.20
N MET A 260 -2.23 18.23 19.37
CA MET A 260 -3.10 17.62 20.38
C MET A 260 -2.40 17.54 21.74
N LYS A 261 -2.67 18.56 22.56
CA LYS A 261 -2.63 18.66 24.04
C LYS A 261 -1.56 17.85 24.81
N VAL A 262 -0.83 18.61 25.63
CA VAL A 262 0.10 18.27 26.74
C VAL A 262 -0.14 16.93 27.46
N THR A 263 -1.38 16.46 27.57
CA THR A 263 -1.78 15.21 28.25
C THR A 263 -1.25 13.93 27.62
N ARG A 264 -1.08 13.80 26.29
CA ARG A 264 -0.49 12.58 25.71
C ARG A 264 1.02 12.63 25.58
N LEU A 265 1.58 13.83 25.36
CA LEU A 265 3.03 14.00 25.44
C LEU A 265 3.54 13.63 26.85
N SER A 266 2.81 14.01 27.90
CA SER A 266 3.12 13.58 29.27
C SER A 266 2.96 12.08 29.48
N MET A 267 1.95 11.42 28.90
CA MET A 267 1.85 9.95 28.94
C MET A 267 3.01 9.25 28.21
N ALA A 268 3.39 9.76 27.04
CA ALA A 268 4.50 9.21 26.26
C ALA A 268 5.85 9.42 26.96
N LEU A 269 6.07 10.60 27.56
CA LEU A 269 7.25 10.86 28.38
C LEU A 269 7.27 10.03 29.67
N ALA A 270 6.11 9.72 30.25
CA ALA A 270 6.00 8.87 31.43
C ALA A 270 6.23 7.38 31.12
N LYS A 271 5.97 6.93 29.89
CA LYS A 271 6.11 5.54 29.46
C LYS A 271 6.70 5.44 28.05
N PRO A 272 7.93 5.93 27.80
CA PRO A 272 8.50 6.01 26.45
C PRO A 272 8.62 4.62 25.80
N ASP A 273 8.82 3.58 26.60
CA ASP A 273 8.92 2.20 26.14
C ASP A 273 7.60 1.62 25.59
N GLN A 274 6.48 2.32 25.76
CA GLN A 274 5.17 1.91 25.26
C GLN A 274 4.79 2.58 23.94
N PHE A 275 5.53 3.60 23.49
CA PHE A 275 5.14 4.40 22.34
C PHE A 275 6.25 4.53 21.28
N VAL A 276 5.88 4.44 20.00
CA VAL A 276 6.78 4.73 18.87
C VAL A 276 6.40 6.06 18.24
N LEU A 277 7.37 6.93 18.02
CA LEU A 277 7.21 8.21 17.33
C LEU A 277 7.60 8.07 15.85
N LYS A 278 6.63 8.06 14.93
CA LYS A 278 6.92 7.92 13.49
C LYS A 278 6.87 9.28 12.76
N PRO A 279 7.95 9.71 12.07
CA PRO A 279 7.91 10.91 11.26
C PRO A 279 7.06 10.70 10.01
N GLN A 280 6.21 11.69 9.65
CA GLN A 280 5.49 11.64 8.37
C GLN A 280 6.46 11.91 7.20
N ARG A 281 6.76 10.88 6.40
CA ARG A 281 7.46 11.01 5.11
C ARG A 281 6.51 10.56 4.00
N GLY A 282 5.71 11.48 3.47
CA GLY A 282 4.71 11.21 2.42
C GLY A 282 3.62 12.27 2.24
N GLY A 283 3.87 13.50 2.69
CA GLY A 283 2.92 14.61 2.70
C GLY A 283 3.45 15.65 3.66
N GLY A 284 3.66 16.87 3.18
CA GLY A 284 4.39 17.92 3.88
C GLY A 284 3.88 18.19 5.31
N ARG A 285 4.85 18.49 6.18
CA ARG A 285 4.80 18.88 7.61
C ARG A 285 4.99 17.74 8.61
N ALA A 286 5.83 18.03 9.61
CA ALA A 286 6.17 17.17 10.75
C ALA A 286 4.93 16.95 11.63
N ALA A 287 4.13 15.94 11.31
CA ALA A 287 3.32 15.27 12.30
C ALA A 287 4.08 14.03 12.77
N TYR A 288 3.83 13.63 14.02
CA TYR A 288 4.31 12.37 14.54
C TYR A 288 3.12 11.54 14.98
N VAL A 289 3.11 10.26 14.61
CA VAL A 289 2.12 9.31 15.11
C VAL A 289 2.71 8.57 16.28
N TRP A 290 1.91 8.39 17.33
CA TRP A 290 2.23 7.55 18.47
C TRP A 290 1.52 6.21 18.33
N MET A 291 2.26 5.12 18.42
CA MET A 291 1.69 3.77 18.35
C MET A 291 2.17 2.93 19.54
N ASP A 292 1.28 2.08 20.07
CA ASP A 292 1.65 1.10 21.10
C ASP A 292 2.75 0.15 20.60
N LYS A 293 3.74 -0.16 21.46
CA LYS A 293 4.87 -1.02 21.11
C LYS A 293 4.42 -2.46 20.84
N ILE A 294 4.80 -2.98 19.67
CA ILE A 294 4.45 -4.33 19.17
C ILE A 294 5.11 -5.43 19.99
N ARG A 295 4.45 -6.59 20.07
CA ARG A 295 4.99 -7.80 20.69
C ARG A 295 6.20 -8.33 19.91
N PRO A 296 7.41 -8.37 20.51
CA PRO A 296 8.59 -8.87 19.82
C PRO A 296 8.59 -10.40 19.69
N VAL A 297 9.26 -10.90 18.65
CA VAL A 297 9.57 -12.31 18.41
C VAL A 297 11.09 -12.49 18.31
N HIS A 298 11.60 -13.71 18.50
CA HIS A 298 13.02 -13.99 18.28
C HIS A 298 13.19 -14.79 16.98
N ASN A 299 14.03 -14.32 16.06
CA ASN A 299 14.26 -14.99 14.78
C ASN A 299 15.67 -14.66 14.23
N TYR A 300 16.08 -15.36 13.18
CA TYR A 300 17.33 -15.15 12.46
C TYR A 300 17.08 -14.34 11.18
N ILE A 301 17.57 -13.11 11.14
CA ILE A 301 17.54 -12.27 9.93
C ILE A 301 18.72 -12.66 9.04
N LEU A 302 18.43 -13.04 7.78
CA LEU A 302 19.45 -13.39 6.79
C LEU A 302 19.69 -12.19 5.87
N GLU A 303 20.85 -11.54 6.04
CA GLU A 303 21.29 -10.43 5.19
C GLU A 303 22.60 -10.77 4.49
N ARG A 304 22.72 -10.35 3.23
CA ARG A 304 23.90 -10.66 2.40
C ARG A 304 25.17 -10.09 3.04
N GLY A 305 26.15 -10.96 3.28
CA GLY A 305 27.46 -10.56 3.82
C GLY A 305 27.47 -10.36 5.34
N THR A 306 26.39 -10.73 6.03
CA THR A 306 26.30 -10.70 7.50
C THR A 306 26.31 -12.11 8.07
N LEU A 307 26.77 -12.25 9.33
CA LEU A 307 26.65 -13.50 10.06
C LEU A 307 25.22 -13.67 10.57
N LEU A 308 24.70 -14.90 10.52
CA LEU A 308 23.41 -15.23 11.13
C LEU A 308 23.47 -14.99 12.63
N LYS A 309 22.62 -14.09 13.11
CA LYS A 309 22.47 -13.74 14.52
C LYS A 309 21.01 -13.91 14.92
N LEU A 310 20.79 -14.51 16.09
CA LEU A 310 19.48 -14.51 16.72
C LEU A 310 19.19 -13.09 17.20
N SER A 311 18.10 -12.51 16.72
CA SER A 311 17.72 -11.12 16.98
C SER A 311 16.31 -11.05 17.56
N THR A 312 16.10 -10.08 18.44
CA THR A 312 14.76 -9.62 18.78
C THR A 312 14.19 -8.87 17.58
N CYS A 313 13.03 -9.28 17.12
CA CYS A 313 12.42 -8.84 15.89
C CYS A 313 10.99 -8.37 16.14
N ILE A 314 10.50 -7.53 15.23
CA ILE A 314 9.10 -7.13 15.13
C ILE A 314 8.58 -7.41 13.73
N CYS A 315 7.35 -7.91 13.66
CA CYS A 315 6.71 -8.30 12.42
C CYS A 315 5.61 -7.32 12.02
N GLU A 316 5.54 -7.01 10.74
CA GLU A 316 4.52 -6.21 10.08
C GLU A 316 3.73 -7.11 9.14
N LEU A 317 2.43 -7.25 9.42
CA LEU A 317 1.48 -8.02 8.62
C LEU A 317 0.90 -7.12 7.53
N CYS A 318 1.34 -7.31 6.31
CA CYS A 318 0.87 -6.60 5.13
C CYS A 318 -0.26 -7.39 4.46
N THR A 319 -1.44 -6.79 4.29
CA THR A 319 -2.49 -7.35 3.45
C THR A 319 -2.54 -6.60 2.12
N PHE A 320 -2.33 -7.31 1.02
CA PHE A 320 -2.49 -6.77 -0.32
C PHE A 320 -3.95 -6.89 -0.76
N GLY A 321 -4.50 -5.80 -1.27
CA GLY A 321 -5.80 -5.71 -1.92
C GLY A 321 -5.67 -5.15 -3.34
N ALA A 322 -6.44 -5.70 -4.27
CA ALA A 322 -6.64 -5.12 -5.59
C ALA A 322 -8.13 -4.92 -5.85
N TYR A 323 -8.53 -3.84 -6.52
CA TYR A 323 -9.90 -3.66 -6.96
C TYR A 323 -9.97 -2.98 -8.33
N VAL A 324 -10.96 -3.36 -9.12
CA VAL A 324 -11.29 -2.70 -10.39
C VAL A 324 -12.70 -2.16 -10.30
N ARG A 325 -12.90 -0.89 -10.67
CA ARG A 325 -14.24 -0.30 -10.74
C ARG A 325 -14.57 0.05 -12.19
N TYR A 326 -15.67 -0.51 -12.67
CA TYR A 326 -16.27 -0.13 -13.94
C TYR A 326 -17.64 0.46 -13.66
N THR A 327 -17.86 1.72 -14.07
CA THR A 327 -19.06 2.50 -13.72
C THR A 327 -19.24 2.62 -12.18
N HIS A 328 -20.38 2.17 -11.64
CA HIS A 328 -20.70 2.17 -10.21
C HIS A 328 -20.46 0.82 -9.52
N ARG A 329 -19.96 -0.19 -10.24
CA ARG A 329 -19.75 -1.54 -9.70
C ARG A 329 -18.26 -1.82 -9.54
N GLN A 330 -17.87 -2.05 -8.30
CA GLN A 330 -16.56 -2.61 -7.97
C GLN A 330 -16.61 -4.12 -8.23
N THR A 331 -15.67 -4.64 -9.03
CA THR A 331 -15.60 -6.06 -9.37
C THR A 331 -14.33 -6.68 -8.79
N CYS A 332 -14.55 -7.64 -7.88
CA CYS A 332 -13.68 -8.60 -7.19
C CYS A 332 -12.28 -8.21 -6.71
N ILE A 333 -11.97 -8.77 -5.53
CA ILE A 333 -10.89 -8.38 -4.66
C ILE A 333 -9.97 -9.57 -4.45
N PHE A 334 -8.68 -9.39 -4.75
CA PHE A 334 -7.67 -10.37 -4.39
C PHE A 334 -7.00 -9.97 -3.09
N PHE A 335 -6.78 -10.96 -2.20
CA PHE A 335 -6.13 -10.77 -0.92
C PHE A 335 -4.92 -11.68 -0.78
N HIS A 336 -3.81 -11.11 -0.32
CA HIS A 336 -2.63 -11.87 0.05
C HIS A 336 -2.03 -11.29 1.30
N ILE A 337 -1.63 -12.15 2.22
CA ILE A 337 -0.95 -11.75 3.44
C ILE A 337 0.55 -11.90 3.19
N VAL A 338 1.30 -10.88 3.55
CA VAL A 338 2.74 -10.84 3.47
C VAL A 338 3.25 -10.42 4.84
N LEU A 339 4.24 -11.11 5.38
CA LEU A 339 4.90 -10.69 6.60
C LEU A 339 6.22 -10.01 6.24
N ARG A 340 6.49 -8.87 6.87
CA ARG A 340 7.82 -8.25 6.87
C ARG A 340 8.36 -8.29 8.28
N THR A 341 9.64 -8.60 8.44
CA THR A 341 10.26 -8.68 9.76
C THR A 341 11.51 -7.83 9.80
N LYS A 342 11.75 -7.14 10.92
CA LYS A 342 12.95 -6.36 11.16
C LYS A 342 13.42 -6.51 12.59
N SER A 343 14.68 -6.15 12.84
CA SER A 343 15.20 -5.98 14.19
C SER A 343 14.39 -4.92 14.94
N ASP A 344 14.12 -5.14 16.23
CA ASP A 344 13.42 -4.16 17.08
C ASP A 344 14.27 -2.90 17.37
N GLU A 345 15.58 -2.96 17.09
CA GLU A 345 16.50 -1.83 17.11
C GLU A 345 16.25 -0.83 15.97
N LEU A 346 15.55 -1.25 14.90
CA LEU A 346 15.30 -0.43 13.71
C LEU A 346 13.93 0.26 13.79
N SER A 347 13.94 1.58 13.80
CA SER A 347 12.72 2.40 13.89
C SER A 347 11.94 2.49 12.57
N ASP A 348 12.63 2.46 11.43
CA ASP A 348 12.04 2.55 10.08
C ASP A 348 11.67 1.18 9.51
N GLY A 349 10.99 1.14 8.36
CA GLY A 349 10.59 -0.10 7.68
C GLY A 349 10.95 -0.11 6.19
N GLY A 350 10.65 -1.22 5.53
CA GLY A 350 10.70 -1.32 4.07
C GLY A 350 11.81 -2.22 3.54
N VAL A 351 11.41 -3.18 2.70
CA VAL A 351 12.34 -4.13 2.05
C VAL A 351 13.23 -3.42 1.05
N ALA A 352 12.68 -2.50 0.27
CA ALA A 352 13.45 -1.74 -0.72
C ALA A 352 14.48 -0.78 -0.08
N ALA A 353 14.25 -0.37 1.16
CA ALA A 353 15.18 0.45 1.94
C ALA A 353 16.28 -0.38 2.63
N GLY A 354 16.20 -1.71 2.57
CA GLY A 354 17.14 -2.62 3.24
C GLY A 354 16.95 -2.70 4.76
N VAL A 355 15.77 -2.35 5.27
CA VAL A 355 15.49 -2.27 6.73
C VAL A 355 14.69 -3.48 7.23
N THR A 356 13.73 -3.96 6.44
CA THR A 356 12.95 -5.17 6.74
C THR A 356 13.30 -6.29 5.76
N VAL A 357 13.24 -7.53 6.21
CA VAL A 357 13.30 -8.72 5.36
C VAL A 357 11.91 -9.30 5.11
N GLN A 358 11.80 -10.04 4.02
CA GLN A 358 10.58 -10.76 3.64
C GLN A 358 10.41 -11.99 4.53
N ASP A 359 9.19 -12.23 5.00
CA ASP A 359 8.86 -13.32 5.92
C ASP A 359 7.49 -13.95 5.56
N ASN A 360 7.15 -15.06 6.19
CA ASN A 360 5.83 -15.69 6.10
C ASN A 360 5.30 -15.95 7.52
N PRO A 361 4.00 -15.72 7.77
CA PRO A 361 3.40 -16.07 9.04
C PRO A 361 3.33 -17.60 9.18
N LEU A 362 3.92 -18.13 10.25
CA LEU A 362 3.69 -19.50 10.68
C LEU A 362 2.55 -19.52 11.68
N PHE A 363 1.42 -20.10 11.28
CA PHE A 363 0.25 -20.24 12.15
C PHE A 363 0.42 -21.50 13.00
N VAL A 364 0.48 -21.30 14.31
CA VAL A 364 0.60 -22.33 15.35
C VAL A 364 -0.53 -22.20 16.34
#